data_AF-A0A1G6I4S4-F1
#
_entry.id   AF-A0A1G6I4S4-F1
#
_cell.length_a   1.000
_cell.length_b   1.000
_cell.length_c   1.000
_cell.angle_alpha   90.00
_cell.angle_beta   90.00
_cell.angle_gamma   90.00
#
_symmetry.space_group_name_H-M   'P 1'
#
loop_
_entity.id
_entity.type
_entity.pdbx_description
1 polymer ?
#
loop_
_entity_poly.entity_id
_entity_poly.type
_entity_poly.pdbx_seq_one_letter_code
_entity_poly.pdbx_strand_id
1 'polypeptide(L)'
;MRVLVPLSLNALNLFEPRYWDFENLHASLCEAKFGEGSYSKPDARFKVQEPLIDVQAIVDLASSFGPIAINRAYCNWQYYGRYRDALLQSAVELIQLFPPGASAKNGADIKLCLDATEDIARFSHLGTIIIVGGDSDFMPVAQKIKAAGRTLIGLGTRKSTNRHWAKSCHEFRYYENLAEEPAVPEDQPDEAAPIEAPPVNPAADVLKRAIKLLAETKGDPWVNKGSIWHMIKRLDPTFDTKEYGHPNFPAMVKALDDIVEVRKGDSDQVVRLR
;
A
#
# COMPACT_ATOMS: atom_id res chain seq x y z
N MET A 1 40.83 10.04 -30.41
CA MET A 1 40.08 8.90 -29.85
C MET A 1 39.32 9.41 -28.62
N ARG A 2 38.09 9.92 -28.80
CA ARG A 2 37.26 10.40 -27.68
C ARG A 2 36.49 9.20 -27.14
N VAL A 3 36.78 8.84 -25.88
CA VAL A 3 36.00 7.86 -25.13
C VAL A 3 34.64 8.48 -24.86
N LEU A 4 33.60 7.97 -25.51
CA LEU A 4 32.21 8.24 -25.15
C LEU A 4 31.97 7.56 -23.80
N VAL A 5 31.87 8.35 -22.75
CA VAL A 5 31.28 7.91 -21.47
C VAL A 5 29.79 7.68 -21.76
N PRO A 6 29.23 6.48 -21.53
CA PRO A 6 27.81 6.29 -21.68
C PRO A 6 27.11 7.13 -20.61
N LEU A 7 26.32 8.11 -21.05
CA LEU A 7 25.39 8.84 -20.22
C LEU A 7 24.47 7.82 -19.51
N SER A 8 24.46 7.92 -18.18
CA SER A 8 23.58 7.19 -17.27
C SER A 8 22.15 7.07 -17.80
N LEU A 9 21.75 5.85 -18.14
CA LEU A 9 20.41 5.44 -18.55
C LEU A 9 19.54 5.14 -17.30
N ASN A 10 19.49 6.06 -16.32
CA ASN A 10 18.77 5.84 -15.05
C ASN A 10 17.61 6.80 -14.81
N ALA A 11 16.88 7.15 -15.88
CA ALA A 11 15.53 7.68 -15.78
C ALA A 11 14.66 6.99 -16.84
N LEU A 12 14.62 5.65 -16.81
CA LEU A 12 13.57 4.93 -17.50
C LEU A 12 12.27 5.32 -16.81
N ASN A 13 11.31 5.87 -17.56
CA ASN A 13 9.93 6.01 -17.11
C ASN A 13 9.46 4.62 -16.68
N LEU A 14 9.50 4.33 -15.38
CA LEU A 14 9.01 3.08 -14.83
C LEU A 14 7.50 3.19 -14.86
N PHE A 15 6.88 2.29 -15.63
CA PHE A 15 5.43 2.22 -15.68
C PHE A 15 4.93 1.23 -14.64
N GLU A 16 3.70 1.46 -14.20
CA GLU A 16 3.20 0.82 -13.00
C GLU A 16 2.01 -0.07 -13.33
N PRO A 17 2.17 -1.39 -13.22
CA PRO A 17 1.04 -2.29 -13.29
C PRO A 17 0.27 -2.27 -11.97
N ARG A 18 -1.04 -2.26 -12.08
CA ARG A 18 -1.94 -2.41 -10.94
C ARG A 18 -2.94 -3.52 -11.17
N TYR A 19 -3.13 -4.31 -10.13
CA TYR A 19 -3.98 -5.48 -10.13
C TYR A 19 -4.94 -5.42 -8.97
N TRP A 20 -6.24 -5.49 -9.27
CA TRP A 20 -7.29 -5.24 -8.28
C TRP A 20 -8.06 -6.52 -8.07
N ASP A 21 -8.00 -7.08 -6.86
CA ASP A 21 -9.08 -7.94 -6.40
C ASP A 21 -10.27 -7.05 -6.05
N PHE A 22 -11.03 -6.71 -7.10
CA PHE A 22 -12.14 -5.78 -7.03
C PHE A 22 -13.27 -6.33 -6.16
N GLU A 23 -13.50 -7.65 -6.26
CA GLU A 23 -14.52 -8.31 -5.47
C GLU A 23 -14.17 -8.29 -3.97
N ASN A 24 -12.93 -8.60 -3.60
CA ASN A 24 -12.49 -8.61 -2.20
C ASN A 24 -12.52 -7.20 -1.57
N LEU A 25 -12.06 -6.18 -2.32
CA LEU A 25 -12.15 -4.80 -1.87
C LEU A 25 -13.62 -4.38 -1.66
N HIS A 26 -14.49 -4.68 -2.63
CA HIS A 26 -15.91 -4.35 -2.53
C HIS A 26 -16.58 -5.07 -1.35
N ALA A 27 -16.30 -6.36 -1.18
CA ALA A 27 -16.79 -7.16 -0.06
C ALA A 27 -16.40 -6.55 1.28
N SER A 28 -15.13 -6.14 1.41
CA SER A 28 -14.60 -5.52 2.62
C SER A 28 -15.31 -4.20 2.96
N LEU A 29 -15.58 -3.36 1.96
CA LEU A 29 -16.32 -2.11 2.14
C LEU A 29 -17.81 -2.34 2.42
N CYS A 30 -18.41 -3.36 1.82
CA CYS A 30 -19.77 -3.78 2.09
C CYS A 30 -19.91 -4.22 3.55
N GLU A 31 -18.98 -5.05 4.05
CA GLU A 31 -18.97 -5.49 5.44
C GLU A 31 -18.69 -4.37 6.44
N ALA A 32 -17.83 -3.41 6.07
CA ALA A 32 -17.62 -2.21 6.89
C ALA A 32 -18.89 -1.35 7.00
N LYS A 33 -19.66 -1.22 5.90
CA LYS A 33 -20.85 -0.36 5.84
C LYS A 33 -22.11 -1.02 6.40
N PHE A 34 -22.28 -2.32 6.18
CA PHE A 34 -23.53 -3.04 6.47
C PHE A 34 -23.38 -4.14 7.52
N GLY A 35 -22.19 -4.30 8.10
CA GLY A 35 -21.89 -5.28 9.14
C GLY A 35 -21.23 -6.56 8.61
N GLU A 36 -20.57 -7.27 9.51
CA GLU A 36 -19.80 -8.49 9.18
C GLU A 36 -20.69 -9.59 8.59
N GLY A 37 -20.21 -10.26 7.54
CA GLY A 37 -20.94 -11.30 6.83
C GLY A 37 -22.14 -10.80 5.99
N SER A 38 -22.34 -9.49 5.88
CA SER A 38 -23.37 -8.90 5.01
C SER A 38 -23.15 -9.25 3.54
N TYR A 39 -21.89 -9.36 3.09
CA TYR A 39 -21.53 -9.70 1.72
C TYR A 39 -21.50 -11.22 1.46
N SER A 40 -21.05 -12.01 2.45
CA SER A 40 -20.82 -13.46 2.29
C SER A 40 -22.09 -14.30 2.04
N LYS A 41 -23.29 -13.73 2.24
CA LYS A 41 -24.57 -14.41 1.98
C LYS A 41 -24.82 -14.53 0.47
N PRO A 42 -25.24 -15.69 -0.07
CA PRO A 42 -25.50 -15.85 -1.51
C PRO A 42 -26.42 -14.79 -2.11
N ASP A 43 -27.51 -14.45 -1.40
CA ASP A 43 -28.48 -13.42 -1.83
C ASP A 43 -27.89 -12.00 -1.85
N ALA A 44 -26.81 -11.77 -1.10
CA ALA A 44 -26.14 -10.48 -1.05
C ALA A 44 -24.99 -10.38 -2.07
N ARG A 45 -24.26 -11.47 -2.31
CA ARG A 45 -23.14 -11.55 -3.26
C ARG A 45 -23.58 -11.55 -4.72
N PHE A 46 -24.61 -12.34 -5.05
CA PHE A 46 -25.03 -12.60 -6.44
C PHE A 46 -26.21 -11.75 -6.88
N LYS A 47 -26.12 -10.44 -6.66
CA LYS A 47 -27.09 -9.42 -7.10
C LYS A 47 -26.36 -8.17 -7.59
N VAL A 48 -27.08 -7.24 -8.22
CA VAL A 48 -26.52 -5.94 -8.60
C VAL A 48 -25.95 -5.24 -7.37
N GLN A 49 -24.66 -4.90 -7.42
CA GLN A 49 -23.91 -4.28 -6.33
C GLN A 49 -23.96 -2.75 -6.41
N GLU A 50 -24.02 -2.11 -5.25
CA GLU A 50 -23.94 -0.66 -5.13
C GLU A 50 -22.49 -0.16 -5.27
N PRO A 51 -22.25 1.02 -5.86
CA PRO A 51 -20.93 1.63 -5.83
C PRO A 51 -20.50 2.00 -4.40
N LEU A 52 -19.41 1.37 -3.94
CA LEU A 52 -18.73 1.62 -2.66
C LEU A 52 -17.25 1.95 -2.88
N ILE A 53 -16.65 1.45 -3.96
CA ILE A 53 -15.26 1.72 -4.33
C ILE A 53 -15.21 3.05 -5.10
N ASP A 54 -14.40 3.98 -4.61
CA ASP A 54 -13.94 5.15 -5.33
C ASP A 54 -12.79 4.73 -6.25
N VAL A 55 -13.14 4.43 -7.50
CA VAL A 55 -12.20 4.01 -8.53
C VAL A 55 -11.18 5.12 -8.82
N GLN A 56 -11.60 6.40 -8.78
CA GLN A 56 -10.75 7.52 -9.12
C GLN A 56 -9.67 7.73 -8.04
N ALA A 57 -10.04 7.66 -6.75
CA ALA A 57 -9.07 7.78 -5.66
C ALA A 57 -7.95 6.73 -5.73
N ILE A 58 -8.29 5.48 -6.08
CA ILE A 58 -7.28 4.41 -6.28
C ILE A 58 -6.40 4.72 -7.49
N VAL A 59 -7.00 5.24 -8.57
CA VAL A 59 -6.28 5.58 -9.80
C VAL A 59 -5.33 6.74 -9.59
N ASP A 60 -5.72 7.74 -8.80
CA ASP A 60 -4.92 8.91 -8.45
C ASP A 60 -3.76 8.53 -7.53
N LEU A 61 -4.00 7.67 -6.53
CA LEU A 61 -2.93 7.10 -5.71
C LEU A 61 -1.88 6.42 -6.58
N ALA A 62 -2.31 5.54 -7.48
CA ALA A 62 -1.39 4.83 -8.37
C ALA A 62 -0.63 5.81 -9.28
N SER A 63 -1.31 6.80 -9.87
CA SER A 63 -0.66 7.81 -10.71
C SER A 63 0.40 8.65 -9.99
N SER A 64 0.36 8.69 -8.64
CA SER A 64 1.37 9.39 -7.83
C SER A 64 2.74 8.70 -7.81
N PHE A 65 2.81 7.41 -8.13
CA PHE A 65 4.07 6.67 -8.16
C PHE A 65 4.68 6.66 -9.58
N GLY A 66 3.86 6.74 -10.64
CA GLY A 66 4.32 6.80 -12.02
C GLY A 66 3.21 6.62 -13.06
N PRO A 67 3.56 6.63 -14.37
CA PRO A 67 2.60 6.39 -15.43
C PRO A 67 2.10 4.94 -15.40
N ILE A 68 0.80 4.73 -15.61
CA ILE A 68 0.20 3.38 -15.56
C ILE A 68 0.44 2.64 -16.88
N ALA A 69 1.01 1.43 -16.81
CA ALA A 69 1.16 0.54 -17.99
C ALA A 69 0.06 -0.51 -18.09
N ILE A 70 -0.35 -1.08 -16.96
CA ILE A 70 -1.32 -2.17 -16.89
C ILE A 70 -2.30 -1.83 -15.78
N ASN A 71 -3.59 -1.97 -16.05
CA ASN A 71 -4.64 -1.68 -15.10
C ASN A 71 -5.72 -2.76 -15.19
N ARG A 72 -5.62 -3.81 -14.38
CA ARG A 72 -6.55 -4.94 -14.42
C ARG A 72 -7.33 -5.06 -13.13
N ALA A 73 -8.63 -5.28 -13.26
CA ALA A 73 -9.50 -5.63 -12.15
C ALA A 73 -10.10 -7.03 -12.37
N TYR A 74 -10.13 -7.83 -11.31
CA TYR A 74 -10.58 -9.22 -11.33
C TYR A 74 -11.88 -9.33 -10.54
N CYS A 75 -12.95 -9.79 -11.19
CA CYS A 75 -14.27 -9.85 -10.58
C CYS A 75 -15.22 -10.74 -11.39
N ASN A 76 -16.32 -11.16 -10.77
CA ASN A 76 -17.50 -11.56 -11.52
C ASN A 76 -18.36 -10.33 -11.91
N TRP A 77 -18.05 -9.71 -13.05
CA TRP A 77 -18.65 -8.44 -13.50
C TRP A 77 -20.15 -8.49 -13.78
N GLN A 78 -20.76 -9.69 -13.84
CA GLN A 78 -22.22 -9.87 -13.98
C GLN A 78 -23.02 -9.01 -12.98
N TYR A 79 -22.45 -8.77 -11.79
CA TYR A 79 -23.11 -8.11 -10.67
C TYR A 79 -22.67 -6.66 -10.45
N TYR A 80 -21.67 -6.17 -11.20
CA TYR A 80 -20.98 -4.90 -10.92
C TYR A 80 -21.19 -3.84 -12.00
N GLY A 81 -22.25 -3.96 -12.81
CA GLY A 81 -22.52 -3.05 -13.93
C GLY A 81 -22.63 -1.57 -13.56
N ARG A 82 -22.90 -1.23 -12.29
CA ARG A 82 -22.95 0.16 -11.81
C ARG A 82 -21.59 0.88 -11.79
N TYR A 83 -20.49 0.13 -11.81
CA TYR A 83 -19.13 0.70 -11.89
C TYR A 83 -18.66 0.96 -13.33
N ARG A 84 -19.46 0.59 -14.34
CA ARG A 84 -19.08 0.63 -15.77
C ARG A 84 -18.41 1.93 -16.16
N ASP A 85 -19.05 3.07 -15.88
CA ASP A 85 -18.60 4.35 -16.41
C ASP A 85 -17.29 4.80 -15.73
N ALA A 86 -17.16 4.59 -14.42
CA ALA A 86 -15.93 4.88 -13.68
C ALA A 86 -14.76 3.99 -14.14
N LEU A 87 -14.98 2.68 -14.28
CA LEU A 87 -13.95 1.74 -14.72
C LEU A 87 -13.47 2.00 -16.15
N LEU A 88 -14.40 2.35 -17.06
CA LEU A 88 -14.07 2.70 -18.44
C LEU A 88 -13.29 4.02 -18.53
N GLN A 89 -13.71 5.05 -17.78
CA GLN A 89 -13.01 6.34 -17.75
C GLN A 89 -11.58 6.19 -17.20
N SER A 90 -11.36 5.26 -16.27
CA SER A 90 -10.04 4.96 -15.72
C SER A 90 -9.21 3.94 -16.53
N ALA A 91 -9.68 3.56 -17.73
CA ALA A 91 -9.03 2.58 -18.60
C ALA A 91 -8.66 1.27 -17.86
N VAL A 92 -9.60 0.72 -17.07
CA VAL A 92 -9.42 -0.56 -16.37
C VAL A 92 -9.82 -1.71 -17.30
N GLU A 93 -8.91 -2.65 -17.54
CA GLU A 93 -9.19 -3.93 -18.18
C GLU A 93 -9.95 -4.84 -17.19
N LEU A 94 -11.14 -5.27 -17.59
CA LEU A 94 -12.05 -6.05 -16.76
C LEU A 94 -11.86 -7.55 -17.00
N ILE A 95 -11.22 -8.24 -16.06
CA ILE A 95 -11.00 -9.69 -16.12
C ILE A 95 -12.19 -10.41 -15.48
N GLN A 96 -13.01 -11.04 -16.31
CA GLN A 96 -14.20 -11.78 -15.88
C GLN A 96 -13.83 -13.13 -15.30
N LEU A 97 -14.37 -13.43 -14.11
CA LEU A 97 -14.20 -14.71 -13.44
C LEU A 97 -15.56 -15.25 -13.00
N PHE A 98 -15.87 -16.49 -13.40
CA PHE A 98 -17.01 -17.22 -12.86
C PHE A 98 -16.52 -18.20 -11.80
N PRO A 99 -16.97 -18.10 -10.54
CA PRO A 99 -16.57 -19.07 -9.53
C PRO A 99 -17.16 -20.45 -9.89
N PRO A 100 -16.36 -21.54 -9.93
CA PRO A 100 -16.84 -22.88 -10.27
C PRO A 100 -17.72 -23.55 -9.19
N GLY A 101 -18.38 -22.75 -8.35
CA GLY A 101 -19.22 -23.15 -7.24
C GLY A 101 -19.20 -22.12 -6.10
N ALA A 102 -20.20 -22.15 -5.22
CA ALA A 102 -20.31 -21.21 -4.10
C ALA A 102 -19.11 -21.24 -3.11
N SER A 103 -18.36 -22.34 -3.10
CA SER A 103 -17.17 -22.55 -2.28
C SER A 103 -15.85 -22.12 -2.93
N ALA A 104 -15.84 -21.83 -4.24
CA ALA A 104 -14.62 -21.45 -4.95
C ALA A 104 -14.36 -19.94 -4.80
N LYS A 105 -13.75 -19.56 -3.68
CA LYS A 105 -13.58 -18.15 -3.28
C LYS A 105 -12.31 -17.48 -3.84
N ASN A 106 -11.28 -18.24 -4.22
CA ASN A 106 -9.93 -17.67 -4.46
C ASN A 106 -9.56 -17.58 -5.95
N GLY A 107 -10.54 -17.64 -6.86
CA GLY A 107 -10.28 -17.61 -8.30
C GLY A 107 -9.65 -16.30 -8.78
N ALA A 108 -10.07 -15.17 -8.18
CA ALA A 108 -9.52 -13.85 -8.46
C ALA A 108 -8.07 -13.74 -8.01
N ASP A 109 -7.77 -14.12 -6.77
CA ASP A 109 -6.42 -14.09 -6.21
C ASP A 109 -5.41 -14.87 -7.06
N ILE A 110 -5.77 -16.10 -7.43
CA ILE A 110 -4.90 -16.98 -8.21
C ILE A 110 -4.61 -16.38 -9.59
N LYS A 111 -5.66 -15.94 -10.31
CA LYS A 111 -5.52 -15.36 -11.65
C LYS A 111 -4.72 -14.05 -11.60
N LEU A 112 -5.00 -13.20 -10.61
CA LEU A 112 -4.27 -11.96 -10.36
C LEU A 112 -2.79 -12.24 -10.14
N CYS A 113 -2.45 -13.17 -9.26
CA CYS A 113 -1.06 -13.50 -8.96
C CYS A 113 -0.33 -14.04 -10.19
N LEU A 114 -0.97 -14.91 -10.98
CA LEU A 114 -0.40 -15.45 -12.21
C LEU A 114 -0.07 -14.33 -13.20
N ASP A 115 -1.06 -13.49 -13.51
CA ASP A 115 -0.91 -12.38 -14.45
C ASP A 115 0.19 -11.40 -13.98
N ALA A 116 0.22 -11.06 -12.69
CA ALA A 116 1.26 -10.20 -12.13
C ALA A 116 2.67 -10.79 -12.29
N THR A 117 2.83 -12.10 -12.04
CA THR A 117 4.13 -12.76 -12.22
C THR A 117 4.55 -12.88 -13.68
N GLU A 118 3.61 -13.14 -14.58
CA GLU A 118 3.86 -13.21 -16.02
C GLU A 118 4.31 -11.84 -16.56
N ASP A 119 3.59 -10.77 -16.20
CA ASP A 119 3.87 -9.42 -16.66
C ASP A 119 5.23 -8.93 -16.17
N ILE A 120 5.62 -9.21 -14.92
CA ILE A 120 6.94 -8.82 -14.40
C ILE A 120 8.07 -9.58 -15.09
N ALA A 121 7.84 -10.84 -15.46
CA ALA A 121 8.80 -11.64 -16.22
C ALA A 121 8.92 -11.13 -17.67
N ARG A 122 7.81 -10.69 -18.26
CA ARG A 122 7.75 -10.25 -19.66
C ARG A 122 8.23 -8.80 -19.87
N PHE A 123 7.91 -7.91 -18.95
CA PHE A 123 8.10 -6.47 -19.11
C PHE A 123 9.11 -5.94 -18.08
N SER A 124 10.35 -5.77 -18.53
CA SER A 124 11.45 -5.31 -17.67
C SER A 124 11.32 -3.88 -17.15
N HIS A 125 10.47 -3.06 -17.79
CA HIS A 125 10.25 -1.66 -17.44
C HIS A 125 9.20 -1.47 -16.32
N LEU A 126 8.53 -2.53 -15.88
CA LEU A 126 7.58 -2.47 -14.77
C LEU A 126 8.36 -2.44 -13.45
N GLY A 127 8.53 -1.24 -12.90
CA GLY A 127 9.38 -1.00 -11.72
C GLY A 127 8.64 -1.08 -10.39
N THR A 128 7.39 -0.58 -10.36
CA THR A 128 6.55 -0.48 -9.17
C THR A 128 5.24 -1.18 -9.42
N ILE A 129 4.94 -2.22 -8.65
CA ILE A 129 3.73 -3.01 -8.79
C ILE A 129 2.79 -2.69 -7.65
N ILE A 130 1.52 -2.44 -8.00
CA ILE A 130 0.46 -2.16 -7.05
C ILE A 130 -0.52 -3.34 -7.03
N ILE A 131 -0.74 -3.91 -5.85
CA ILE A 131 -1.77 -4.94 -5.63
C ILE A 131 -2.83 -4.36 -4.70
N VAL A 132 -4.06 -4.30 -5.19
CA VAL A 132 -5.23 -3.86 -4.42
C VAL A 132 -5.97 -5.09 -3.92
N GLY A 133 -5.87 -5.36 -2.63
CA GLY A 133 -6.45 -6.52 -1.95
C GLY A 133 -5.88 -6.69 -0.53
N GLY A 134 -6.68 -7.29 0.35
CA GLY A 134 -6.33 -7.50 1.76
C GLY A 134 -5.86 -8.92 2.12
N ASP A 135 -5.93 -9.88 1.20
CA ASP A 135 -5.72 -11.30 1.51
C ASP A 135 -4.24 -11.69 1.70
N SER A 136 -3.98 -12.63 2.60
CA SER A 136 -2.68 -13.29 2.75
C SER A 136 -2.24 -14.09 1.53
N ASP A 137 -3.17 -14.51 0.66
CA ASP A 137 -2.86 -15.27 -0.56
C ASP A 137 -1.93 -14.51 -1.53
N PHE A 138 -1.76 -13.20 -1.35
CA PHE A 138 -0.80 -12.40 -2.12
C PHE A 138 0.66 -12.50 -1.62
N MET A 139 0.92 -13.10 -0.45
CA MET A 139 2.29 -13.20 0.10
C MET A 139 3.29 -13.92 -0.82
N PRO A 140 2.94 -15.05 -1.49
CA PRO A 140 3.85 -15.69 -2.43
C PRO A 140 4.20 -14.81 -3.65
N VAL A 141 3.23 -14.06 -4.19
CA VAL A 141 3.52 -13.13 -5.29
C VAL A 141 4.39 -11.96 -4.80
N ALA A 142 4.19 -11.46 -3.58
CA ALA A 142 5.11 -10.46 -2.99
C ALA A 142 6.56 -10.91 -3.00
N GLN A 143 6.83 -12.17 -2.63
CA GLN A 143 8.18 -12.72 -2.66
C GLN A 143 8.76 -12.73 -4.07
N LYS A 144 7.97 -13.09 -5.08
CA LYS A 144 8.40 -13.08 -6.50
C LYS A 144 8.68 -11.67 -7.00
N ILE A 145 7.81 -10.71 -6.70
CA ILE A 145 7.97 -9.29 -7.06
C ILE A 145 9.28 -8.75 -6.48
N LYS A 146 9.53 -9.01 -5.19
CA LYS A 146 10.74 -8.59 -4.48
C LYS A 146 12.00 -9.26 -5.04
N ALA A 147 11.93 -10.55 -5.31
CA ALA A 147 13.04 -11.30 -5.91
C ALA A 147 13.39 -10.78 -7.33
N ALA A 148 12.41 -10.29 -8.08
CA ALA A 148 12.62 -9.62 -9.36
C ALA A 148 13.17 -8.18 -9.24
N GLY A 149 13.45 -7.71 -8.02
CA GLY A 149 14.00 -6.38 -7.76
C GLY A 149 13.01 -5.26 -8.04
N ARG A 150 11.70 -5.52 -7.90
CA ARG A 150 10.65 -4.53 -8.11
C ARG A 150 10.08 -4.00 -6.80
N THR A 151 9.62 -2.76 -6.82
CA THR A 151 8.88 -2.17 -5.70
C THR A 151 7.47 -2.76 -5.66
N LEU A 152 6.96 -3.01 -4.46
CA LEU A 152 5.62 -3.55 -4.22
C LEU A 152 4.88 -2.63 -3.28
N ILE A 153 3.74 -2.14 -3.74
CA ILE A 153 2.81 -1.33 -2.99
C ILE A 153 1.53 -2.15 -2.80
N GLY A 154 1.15 -2.40 -1.55
CA GLY A 154 -0.15 -2.97 -1.23
C GLY A 154 -1.18 -1.88 -0.96
N LEU A 155 -2.43 -2.13 -1.35
CA LEU A 155 -3.58 -1.30 -0.99
C LEU A 155 -4.71 -2.21 -0.49
N GLY A 156 -5.30 -1.91 0.66
CA GLY A 156 -6.42 -2.68 1.19
C GLY A 156 -7.19 -1.91 2.25
N THR A 157 -8.32 -2.43 2.72
CA THR A 157 -9.03 -1.82 3.85
C THR A 157 -8.40 -2.25 5.17
N ARG A 158 -8.42 -1.40 6.18
CA ARG A 158 -7.73 -1.65 7.45
C ARG A 158 -8.26 -2.89 8.17
N LYS A 159 -9.58 -3.08 8.17
CA LYS A 159 -10.26 -4.16 8.90
C LYS A 159 -10.04 -5.54 8.27
N SER A 160 -9.99 -5.65 6.93
CA SER A 160 -9.88 -6.95 6.24
C SER A 160 -8.45 -7.31 5.83
N THR A 161 -7.51 -6.36 5.89
CA THR A 161 -6.12 -6.61 5.48
C THR A 161 -5.38 -7.51 6.48
N ASN A 162 -4.81 -8.59 5.97
CA ASN A 162 -3.89 -9.43 6.72
C ASN A 162 -2.58 -8.68 7.02
N ARG A 163 -2.19 -8.61 8.31
CA ARG A 163 -0.99 -7.89 8.73
C ARG A 163 0.32 -8.46 8.16
N HIS A 164 0.40 -9.76 7.89
CA HIS A 164 1.58 -10.37 7.29
C HIS A 164 1.69 -10.03 5.80
N TRP A 165 0.56 -9.97 5.10
CA TRP A 165 0.50 -9.43 3.74
C TRP A 165 1.00 -7.99 3.69
N ALA A 166 0.45 -7.11 4.53
CA ALA A 166 0.86 -5.71 4.58
C ALA A 166 2.36 -5.53 4.87
N LYS A 167 2.91 -6.31 5.80
CA LYS A 167 4.36 -6.32 6.12
C LYS A 167 5.24 -6.93 5.02
N SER A 168 4.66 -7.71 4.11
CA SER A 168 5.42 -8.30 3.00
C SER A 168 5.75 -7.26 1.91
N CYS A 169 4.94 -6.22 1.78
CA CYS A 169 5.10 -5.11 0.85
C CYS A 169 6.29 -4.20 1.21
N HIS A 170 6.72 -3.37 0.26
CA HIS A 170 7.66 -2.27 0.54
C HIS A 170 6.95 -1.07 1.14
N GLU A 171 5.73 -0.84 0.69
CA GLU A 171 4.81 0.16 1.20
C GLU A 171 3.40 -0.41 1.20
N PHE A 172 2.60 -0.03 2.20
CA PHE A 172 1.18 -0.37 2.24
C PHE A 172 0.35 0.90 2.46
N ARG A 173 -0.76 1.02 1.74
CA ARG A 173 -1.73 2.11 1.87
C ARG A 173 -3.07 1.53 2.29
N TYR A 174 -3.74 2.22 3.21
CA TYR A 174 -5.09 1.89 3.59
C TYR A 174 -6.08 2.69 2.74
N TYR A 175 -7.11 2.01 2.25
CA TYR A 175 -8.12 2.59 1.37
C TYR A 175 -8.86 3.75 2.05
N GLU A 176 -9.10 3.65 3.35
CA GLU A 176 -9.74 4.67 4.17
C GLU A 176 -8.98 6.01 4.10
N ASN A 177 -7.65 5.97 4.09
CA ASN A 177 -6.81 7.17 4.01
C ASN A 177 -6.84 7.84 2.61
N LEU A 178 -7.43 7.18 1.59
CA LEU A 178 -7.61 7.75 0.24
C LEU A 178 -8.96 8.43 0.08
N ALA A 179 -9.98 7.95 0.80
CA ALA A 179 -11.36 8.41 0.69
C ALA A 179 -11.67 9.63 1.57
N GLU A 180 -10.76 10.00 2.49
CA GLU A 180 -10.90 11.17 3.35
C GLU A 180 -10.31 12.43 2.68
N GLU A 181 -11.18 13.36 2.25
CA GLU A 181 -10.88 14.80 2.40
C GLU A 181 -10.67 15.09 3.90
N PRO A 182 -9.82 16.08 4.30
CA PRO A 182 -9.45 16.27 5.70
C PRO A 182 -10.68 16.62 6.55
N ALA A 183 -11.34 15.59 7.08
CA ALA A 183 -12.42 15.69 8.02
C ALA A 183 -11.83 15.66 9.43
N VAL A 184 -12.39 16.54 10.25
CA VAL A 184 -12.12 16.73 11.68
C VAL A 184 -12.21 15.37 12.38
N PRO A 185 -11.26 15.00 13.28
CA PRO A 185 -11.25 13.66 13.86
C PRO A 185 -12.50 13.43 14.69
N GLU A 186 -13.34 12.49 14.27
CA GLU A 186 -14.37 11.90 15.13
C GLU A 186 -13.74 10.72 15.88
N ASP A 187 -13.64 10.89 17.20
CA ASP A 187 -13.33 9.84 18.16
C ASP A 187 -14.35 8.70 18.04
N GLN A 188 -13.93 7.55 17.53
CA GLN A 188 -14.55 6.28 17.86
C GLN A 188 -13.48 5.34 18.44
N PRO A 189 -13.64 4.85 19.68
CA PRO A 189 -12.68 3.98 20.31
C PRO A 189 -12.77 2.58 19.70
N ASP A 190 -11.73 2.16 18.97
CA ASP A 190 -11.57 0.77 18.56
C ASP A 190 -11.06 -0.05 19.77
N GLU A 191 -11.83 -1.05 20.13
CA GLU A 191 -11.66 -1.90 21.31
C GLU A 191 -10.51 -2.90 21.06
N ALA A 192 -9.28 -2.42 21.22
CA ALA A 192 -8.11 -3.29 21.29
C ALA A 192 -7.99 -3.90 22.71
N ALA A 193 -8.14 -5.22 22.81
CA ALA A 193 -7.87 -5.97 24.04
C ALA A 193 -6.45 -5.69 24.58
N PRO A 194 -6.25 -5.67 25.92
CA PRO A 194 -5.10 -5.03 26.52
C PRO A 194 -3.86 -5.93 26.53
N ILE A 195 -2.74 -5.38 26.04
CA ILE A 195 -1.42 -5.77 26.50
C ILE A 195 -0.85 -4.55 27.24
N GLU A 196 -0.87 -4.61 28.58
CA GLU A 196 -0.25 -3.62 29.44
C GLU A 196 1.28 -3.64 29.29
N ALA A 197 1.82 -2.51 28.85
CA ALA A 197 3.20 -2.04 29.03
C ALA A 197 3.14 -0.49 29.05
N PRO A 198 4.14 0.24 29.60
CA PRO A 198 4.06 1.69 29.92
C PRO A 198 3.76 2.54 28.66
N PRO A 199 3.46 3.86 28.72
CA PRO A 199 3.04 4.62 27.55
C PRO A 199 4.20 4.76 26.56
N VAL A 200 4.37 3.72 25.74
CA VAL A 200 5.32 3.65 24.66
C VAL A 200 4.72 4.50 23.57
N ASN A 201 5.33 5.65 23.26
CA ASN A 201 4.99 6.37 22.05
C ASN A 201 5.51 5.53 20.86
N PRO A 202 4.65 4.81 20.11
CA PRO A 202 5.12 3.85 19.11
C PRO A 202 5.85 4.54 17.95
N ALA A 203 5.48 5.79 17.66
CA ALA A 203 6.15 6.64 16.68
C ALA A 203 7.58 6.99 17.12
N ALA A 204 7.77 7.28 18.42
CA ALA A 204 9.11 7.51 18.99
C ALA A 204 9.98 6.25 18.91
N ASP A 205 9.41 5.07 19.16
CA ASP A 205 10.15 3.81 19.15
C ASP A 205 10.61 3.40 17.75
N VAL A 206 9.74 3.50 16.74
CA VAL A 206 10.14 3.22 15.36
C VAL A 206 11.16 4.23 14.86
N LEU A 207 11.04 5.51 15.26
CA LEU A 207 12.00 6.56 14.92
C LEU A 207 13.37 6.25 15.53
N LYS A 208 13.42 5.90 16.82
CA LYS A 208 14.65 5.51 17.52
C LYS A 208 15.32 4.32 16.85
N ARG A 209 14.54 3.28 16.56
CA ARG A 209 15.03 2.07 15.90
C ARG A 209 15.58 2.37 14.51
N ALA A 210 14.89 3.19 13.71
CA ALA A 210 15.33 3.57 12.37
C ALA A 210 16.66 4.35 12.41
N ILE A 211 16.79 5.33 13.31
CA ILE A 211 18.02 6.11 13.46
C ILE A 211 19.18 5.22 13.90
N LYS A 212 18.96 4.35 14.89
CA LYS A 212 19.99 3.43 15.41
C LYS A 212 20.54 2.52 14.31
N LEU A 213 19.68 1.88 13.52
CA LEU A 213 20.10 1.00 12.43
C LEU A 213 20.87 1.75 11.33
N LEU A 214 20.43 2.97 10.99
CA LEU A 214 21.13 3.80 10.00
C LEU A 214 22.51 4.25 10.51
N ALA A 215 22.62 4.63 11.79
CA ALA A 215 23.86 5.04 12.40
C ALA A 215 24.87 3.88 12.47
N GLU A 216 24.42 2.69 12.88
CA GLU A 216 25.23 1.46 12.87
C GLU A 216 25.72 1.11 11.46
N THR A 217 24.86 1.25 10.45
CA THR A 217 25.21 0.95 9.05
C THR A 217 26.22 1.94 8.46
N LYS A 218 26.09 3.24 8.79
CA LYS A 218 27.02 4.27 8.31
C LYS A 218 28.30 4.38 9.13
N GLY A 219 28.31 3.90 10.37
CA GLY A 219 29.37 4.18 11.34
C GLY A 219 29.41 5.65 11.80
N ASP A 220 28.31 6.40 11.61
CA ASP A 220 28.18 7.81 11.98
C ASP A 220 26.88 7.99 12.78
N PRO A 221 26.91 8.59 13.99
CA PRO A 221 25.70 8.91 14.74
C PRO A 221 24.74 9.86 14.01
N TRP A 222 25.23 10.68 13.07
CA TRP A 222 24.42 11.59 12.27
C TRP A 222 23.92 10.91 11.00
N VAL A 223 22.60 10.81 10.87
CA VAL A 223 21.96 10.18 9.71
C VAL A 223 21.12 11.19 8.93
N ASN A 224 21.03 11.00 7.62
CA ASN A 224 20.25 11.90 6.76
C ASN A 224 18.75 11.74 7.05
N LYS A 225 18.04 12.85 7.24
CA LYS A 225 16.61 12.85 7.58
C LYS A 225 15.76 12.11 6.54
N GLY A 226 16.00 12.32 5.25
CA GLY A 226 15.31 11.61 4.18
C GLY A 226 15.49 10.09 4.25
N SER A 227 16.69 9.62 4.61
CA SER A 227 16.96 8.17 4.77
C SER A 227 16.19 7.54 5.94
N ILE A 228 15.88 8.31 6.98
CA ILE A 228 15.12 7.82 8.15
C ILE A 228 13.71 7.41 7.74
N TRP A 229 13.03 8.23 6.93
CA TRP A 229 11.68 7.91 6.46
C TRP A 229 11.66 6.59 5.68
N HIS A 230 12.60 6.39 4.75
CA HIS A 230 12.72 5.14 4.01
C HIS A 230 13.02 3.93 4.92
N MET A 231 13.82 4.13 5.97
CA MET A 231 14.07 3.09 6.97
C MET A 231 12.82 2.77 7.79
N ILE A 232 12.04 3.78 8.19
CA ILE A 232 10.75 3.58 8.88
C ILE A 232 9.82 2.74 8.01
N LYS A 233 9.63 3.11 6.73
CA LYS A 233 8.78 2.33 5.81
C LYS A 233 9.30 0.91 5.57
N ARG A 234 10.62 0.68 5.65
CA ARG A 234 11.20 -0.67 5.59
C ARG A 234 10.92 -1.49 6.85
N LEU A 235 10.90 -0.86 8.03
CA LEU A 235 10.60 -1.50 9.31
C LEU A 235 9.09 -1.77 9.46
N ASP A 236 8.29 -0.82 9.01
CA ASP A 236 6.84 -0.85 9.04
C ASP A 236 6.24 -0.21 7.77
N PRO A 237 5.87 -1.02 6.77
CA PRO A 237 5.24 -0.55 5.54
C PRO A 237 3.88 0.13 5.75
N THR A 238 3.23 -0.09 6.90
CA THR A 238 1.91 0.47 7.23
C THR A 238 2.00 1.81 7.96
N PHE A 239 3.19 2.22 8.39
CA PHE A 239 3.37 3.45 9.18
C PHE A 239 2.88 4.71 8.46
N ASP A 240 2.00 5.46 9.13
CA ASP A 240 1.47 6.76 8.73
C ASP A 240 1.62 7.75 9.89
N THR A 241 2.23 8.92 9.64
CA THR A 241 2.47 9.92 10.67
C THR A 241 1.17 10.52 11.22
N LYS A 242 0.11 10.55 10.40
CA LYS A 242 -1.19 11.14 10.77
C LYS A 242 -1.88 10.33 11.86
N GLU A 243 -1.73 9.01 11.84
CA GLU A 243 -2.27 8.10 12.87
C GLU A 243 -1.65 8.35 14.25
N TYR A 244 -0.48 8.99 14.30
CA TYR A 244 0.19 9.41 15.52
C TYR A 244 0.05 10.92 15.79
N GLY A 245 -0.93 11.58 15.17
CA GLY A 245 -1.22 13.01 15.39
C GLY A 245 -0.25 13.97 14.70
N HIS A 246 0.55 13.50 13.73
CA HIS A 246 1.52 14.33 13.03
C HIS A 246 1.16 14.51 11.54
N PRO A 247 1.04 15.75 11.04
CA PRO A 247 0.58 15.99 9.66
C PRO A 247 1.57 15.49 8.60
N ASN A 248 2.86 15.40 8.93
CA ASN A 248 3.91 14.88 8.07
C ASN A 248 5.14 14.47 8.89
N PHE A 249 6.08 13.79 8.24
CA PHE A 249 7.33 13.31 8.87
C PHE A 249 8.19 14.44 9.48
N PRO A 250 8.43 15.59 8.81
CA PRO A 250 9.13 16.72 9.44
C PRO A 250 8.46 17.22 10.73
N ALA A 251 7.13 17.30 10.77
CA ALA A 251 6.38 17.70 11.96
C ALA A 251 6.52 16.69 13.10
N MET A 252 6.50 15.39 12.79
CA MET A 252 6.76 14.31 13.76
C MET A 252 8.17 14.44 14.36
N VAL A 253 9.21 14.58 13.51
CA VAL A 253 10.60 14.75 13.99
C VAL A 253 10.74 16.00 14.86
N LYS A 254 10.04 17.08 14.53
CA LYS A 254 10.02 18.32 15.34
C LYS A 254 9.29 18.13 16.67
N ALA A 255 8.20 17.37 16.70
CA ALA A 255 7.43 17.10 17.92
C ALA A 255 8.15 16.16 18.90
N LEU A 256 9.16 15.44 18.41
CA LEU A 256 9.99 14.49 19.15
C LEU A 256 11.40 15.04 19.41
N ASP A 257 11.54 16.36 19.57
CA ASP A 257 12.83 17.04 19.78
C ASP A 257 13.48 16.75 21.15
N ASP A 258 12.72 16.13 22.06
CA ASP A 258 13.14 15.56 23.33
C ASP A 258 14.02 14.31 23.16
N ILE A 259 13.83 13.55 22.07
CA ILE A 259 14.58 12.31 21.78
C ILE A 259 15.58 12.44 20.63
N VAL A 260 15.41 13.43 19.75
CA VAL A 260 16.29 13.65 18.60
C VAL A 260 16.96 15.01 18.61
N GLU A 261 18.16 15.08 18.06
CA GLU A 261 18.84 16.32 17.72
C GLU A 261 18.90 16.48 16.20
N VAL A 262 18.49 17.64 15.69
CA VAL A 262 18.47 17.95 14.26
C VAL A 262 19.47 19.07 13.95
N ARG A 263 20.30 18.89 12.93
CA ARG A 263 21.24 19.92 12.44
C ARG A 263 21.18 20.03 10.92
N LYS A 264 21.68 21.15 10.39
CA LYS A 264 21.84 21.35 8.94
C LYS A 264 23.05 20.53 8.48
N GLY A 265 22.84 19.60 7.54
CA GLY A 265 23.92 18.90 6.84
C GLY A 265 24.24 19.58 5.50
N ASP A 266 25.17 18.97 4.75
CA ASP A 266 25.67 19.51 3.49
C ASP A 266 24.61 19.57 2.38
N SER A 267 23.66 18.63 2.39
CA SER A 267 22.62 18.48 1.35
C SER A 267 21.19 18.47 1.90
N ASP A 268 20.98 17.95 3.11
CA ASP A 268 19.69 17.98 3.84
C ASP A 268 19.97 17.98 5.35
N GLN A 269 18.93 18.13 6.17
CA GLN A 269 19.03 18.00 7.62
C GLN A 269 19.52 16.60 8.00
N VAL A 270 20.41 16.58 8.99
CA VAL A 270 20.88 15.36 9.64
C VAL A 270 20.27 15.27 11.03
N VAL A 271 19.99 14.06 11.46
CA VAL A 271 19.34 13.75 12.74
C VAL A 271 20.21 12.73 13.48
N ARG A 272 20.30 12.86 14.80
CA ARG A 272 20.84 11.83 15.69
C ARG A 272 19.94 11.63 16.90
N LEU A 273 20.10 10.51 17.59
CA LEU A 273 19.54 10.36 18.94
C LEU A 273 20.33 11.20 19.94
N ARG A 274 19.63 11.75 20.92
CA ARG A 274 20.24 12.43 22.07
C ARG A 274 20.91 11.44 23.01
#